data_AF-A0A9E2LKB9-F1
#
_entry.id   AF-A0A9E2LKB9-F1
#
_cell.length_a   1.000
_cell.length_b   1.000
_cell.length_c   1.000
_cell.angle_alpha   90.00
_cell.angle_beta   90.00
_cell.angle_gamma   90.00
#
_symmetry.space_group_name_H-M   'P 1'
#
loop_
_entity.id
_entity.type
_entity.pdbx_description
1 polymer ?
#
loop_
_entity_poly.entity_id
_entity_poly.type
_entity_poly.pdbx_seq_one_letter_code
_entity_poly.pdbx_strand_id
1 'polypeptide(L)'
;QTKIPSKELNNLISSAIANNSPKGKRKAPKIYFSSQIAVNPPTIKLKVNYPEELHFSYLRYLEKQLRLKYPLIGAPIRWKIIRSSSAVDK
;
A
#
# COMPACT_ATOMS: atom_id res chain seq x y z
N GLN A 1 -11.15 -12.28 10.81
CA GLN A 1 -10.88 -11.36 9.69
C GLN A 1 -10.39 -12.17 8.49
N THR A 2 -10.90 -11.94 7.29
CA THR A 2 -10.55 -12.72 6.09
C THR A 2 -9.37 -12.09 5.34
N LYS A 3 -8.54 -12.92 4.70
CA LYS A 3 -7.44 -12.50 3.83
C LYS A 3 -7.99 -11.85 2.56
N ILE A 4 -7.54 -10.65 2.23
CA ILE A 4 -7.86 -9.94 0.99
C ILE A 4 -7.05 -10.60 -0.15
N PRO A 5 -7.69 -11.04 -1.25
CA PRO A 5 -6.98 -11.56 -2.40
C PRO A 5 -6.01 -10.52 -2.99
N SER A 6 -4.78 -10.93 -3.30
CA SER A 6 -3.76 -10.01 -3.81
C SER A 6 -4.21 -9.27 -5.07
N LYS A 7 -4.94 -9.92 -5.98
CA LYS A 7 -5.46 -9.28 -7.20
C LYS A 7 -6.40 -8.11 -6.88
N GLU A 8 -7.36 -8.33 -5.98
CA GLU A 8 -8.29 -7.26 -5.57
C GLU A 8 -7.59 -6.13 -4.85
N LEU A 9 -6.64 -6.47 -3.98
CA LEU A 9 -5.85 -5.48 -3.25
C LEU A 9 -5.03 -4.62 -4.21
N ASN A 10 -4.37 -5.23 -5.20
CA ASN A 10 -3.64 -4.49 -6.23
C ASN A 10 -4.56 -3.59 -7.04
N ASN A 11 -5.74 -4.07 -7.44
CA ASN A 11 -6.69 -3.26 -8.18
C ASN A 11 -7.14 -2.03 -7.37
N LEU A 12 -7.50 -2.22 -6.09
CA LEU A 12 -7.90 -1.11 -5.22
C LEU A 12 -6.77 -0.08 -5.07
N ILE A 13 -5.54 -0.54 -4.81
CA ILE A 13 -4.39 0.36 -4.63
C ILE A 13 -4.09 1.10 -5.94
N SER A 14 -4.14 0.44 -7.09
CA SER A 14 -3.96 1.08 -8.40
C SER A 14 -5.02 2.13 -8.68
N SER A 15 -6.30 1.85 -8.41
CA SER A 15 -7.38 2.84 -8.55
C SER A 15 -7.18 4.03 -7.60
N ALA A 16 -6.76 3.79 -6.36
CA ALA A 16 -6.46 4.86 -5.41
C ALA A 16 -5.30 5.75 -5.89
N ILE A 17 -4.24 5.18 -6.47
CA ILE A 17 -3.11 5.92 -7.04
C ILE A 17 -3.54 6.74 -8.26
N ALA A 18 -4.40 6.20 -9.12
CA ALA A 18 -4.95 6.92 -10.27
C ALA A 18 -5.78 8.15 -9.84
N ASN A 19 -6.56 8.01 -8.76
CA ASN A 19 -7.35 9.12 -8.21
C ASN A 19 -6.49 10.14 -7.46
N ASN A 20 -5.48 9.68 -6.74
CA ASN A 20 -4.57 10.54 -5.99
C ASN A 20 -3.17 9.92 -5.96
N SER A 21 -2.28 10.43 -6.80
CA SER A 21 -0.91 9.93 -6.88
C SER A 21 -0.07 10.34 -5.66
N PRO A 22 0.82 9.48 -5.16
CA PRO A 22 1.66 9.81 -4.03
C PRO A 22 2.68 10.90 -4.38
N LYS A 23 2.80 11.89 -3.50
CA LYS A 23 3.83 12.93 -3.60
C LYS A 23 4.98 12.58 -2.67
N GLY A 24 6.15 12.35 -3.25
CA GLY A 24 7.41 12.26 -2.49
C GLY A 24 8.02 13.63 -2.23
N LYS A 25 9.00 13.70 -1.34
CA LYS A 25 9.73 14.94 -1.05
C LYS A 25 10.65 15.33 -2.21
N ARG A 26 11.29 14.35 -2.82
CA ARG A 26 12.24 14.53 -3.94
C ARG A 26 11.85 13.74 -5.18
N LYS A 27 11.40 12.49 -5.00
CA LYS A 27 11.02 11.59 -6.09
C LYS A 27 9.66 11.00 -5.82
N ALA A 28 8.80 10.94 -6.85
CA ALA A 28 7.49 10.31 -6.71
C ALA A 28 7.65 8.79 -6.46
N PRO A 29 7.17 8.26 -5.31
CA PRO A 29 7.26 6.84 -5.03
C PRO A 29 6.23 6.10 -5.90
N LYS A 30 6.67 5.09 -6.63
CA LYS A 30 5.84 4.20 -7.44
C LYS A 30 5.62 2.90 -6.66
N ILE A 31 4.35 2.58 -6.41
CA ILE A 31 3.94 1.32 -5.79
C ILE A 31 3.69 0.32 -6.91
N TYR A 32 4.47 -0.76 -6.94
CA TYR A 32 4.40 -1.77 -8.00
C TYR A 32 3.47 -2.93 -7.65
N PHE A 33 3.41 -3.27 -6.37
CA PHE A 33 2.69 -4.44 -5.92
C PHE A 33 2.27 -4.28 -4.46
N SER A 34 1.12 -4.86 -4.14
CA SER A 34 0.54 -4.92 -2.81
C SER A 34 0.03 -6.32 -2.50
N SER A 35 0.17 -6.76 -1.25
CA SER A 35 -0.33 -8.06 -0.78
C SER A 35 -0.58 -8.01 0.72
N GLN A 36 -1.58 -8.75 1.20
CA GLN A 36 -1.75 -8.95 2.63
C GLN A 36 -0.88 -10.13 3.10
N ILE A 37 0.00 -9.87 4.06
CA ILE A 37 0.96 -10.85 4.60
C ILE A 37 0.60 -11.35 6.01
N ALA A 38 -0.29 -10.65 6.72
CA ALA A 38 -0.82 -11.10 8.00
C ALA A 38 -2.29 -10.68 8.16
N VAL A 39 -3.05 -11.46 8.91
CA VAL A 39 -4.51 -11.30 9.05
C VAL A 39 -4.89 -10.53 10.31
N ASN A 40 -4.27 -10.83 11.45
CA ASN A 40 -4.53 -10.16 12.71
C ASN A 40 -3.19 -9.85 13.41
N PRO A 41 -2.72 -8.59 13.41
CA PRO A 41 -3.31 -7.44 12.74
C PRO A 41 -3.16 -7.50 11.20
N PRO A 42 -4.11 -6.94 10.42
CA PRO A 42 -4.00 -6.86 8.97
C PRO A 42 -2.71 -6.14 8.58
N THR A 43 -1.78 -6.87 7.95
CA THR A 43 -0.49 -6.30 7.53
C THR A 43 -0.40 -6.31 6.02
N ILE A 44 -0.30 -5.12 5.43
CA ILE A 44 -0.21 -4.92 3.98
C ILE A 44 1.25 -4.65 3.62
N LYS A 45 1.79 -5.50 2.73
CA LYS A 45 3.11 -5.30 2.13
C LYS A 45 2.97 -4.44 0.88
N LEU A 46 3.76 -3.38 0.76
CA LEU A 46 3.90 -2.56 -0.45
C LEU A 46 5.31 -2.69 -1.01
N LYS A 47 5.43 -3.00 -2.31
CA LYS A 47 6.70 -2.98 -3.04
C LYS A 47 6.83 -1.65 -3.78
N VAL A 48 7.82 -0.85 -3.42
CA VAL A 48 7.95 0.57 -3.84
C VAL A 48 9.37 0.86 -4.32
N ASN A 49 9.57 1.74 -5.30
CA ASN A 49 10.93 2.15 -5.73
C ASN A 49 11.70 2.92 -4.64
N TYR A 50 11.06 3.92 -4.03
CA TYR A 50 11.64 4.80 -3.01
C TYR A 50 10.77 4.76 -1.73
N PRO A 51 10.90 3.71 -0.89
CA PRO A 51 10.15 3.59 0.36
C PRO A 51 10.24 4.82 1.27
N GLU A 52 11.42 5.45 1.32
CA GLU A 52 11.73 6.63 2.12
C GLU A 52 10.98 7.89 1.67
N GLU A 53 10.51 7.92 0.43
CA GLU A 53 9.74 9.04 -0.13
C GLU A 53 8.23 8.85 0.11
N LEU A 54 7.79 7.69 0.60
CA LEU A 54 6.38 7.41 0.88
C LEU A 54 5.99 7.92 2.27
N HIS A 55 5.37 9.10 2.31
CA HIS A 55 4.97 9.72 3.56
C HIS A 55 3.79 9.00 4.24
N PHE A 56 3.74 9.05 5.57
CA PHE A 56 2.68 8.38 6.36
C PHE A 56 1.27 8.89 6.01
N SER A 57 1.14 10.16 5.58
CA SER A 57 -0.15 10.71 5.16
C SER A 57 -0.73 9.96 3.97
N TYR A 58 0.11 9.50 3.05
CA TYR A 58 -0.33 8.68 1.92
C TYR A 58 -0.74 7.27 2.37
N LEU A 59 -0.02 6.69 3.33
CA LEU A 59 -0.43 5.41 3.95
C LEU A 59 -1.79 5.53 4.63
N ARG A 60 -2.07 6.64 5.33
CA ARG A 60 -3.38 6.92 5.92
C ARG A 60 -4.47 7.06 4.85
N TYR A 61 -4.16 7.70 3.73
CA TYR A 61 -5.06 7.75 2.59
C TYR A 61 -5.38 6.35 2.04
N LEU A 62 -4.38 5.50 1.84
CA LEU A 62 -4.59 4.11 1.39
C LEU A 62 -5.36 3.29 2.42
N GLU A 63 -5.10 3.46 3.71
CA GLU A 63 -5.87 2.83 4.78
C GLU A 63 -7.34 3.25 4.73
N LYS A 64 -7.63 4.54 4.51
CA LYS A 64 -9.00 5.02 4.32
C LYS A 64 -9.66 4.30 3.13
N GLN A 65 -8.98 4.21 1.98
CA GLN A 65 -9.52 3.50 0.81
C GLN A 65 -9.78 2.01 1.08
N LEU A 66 -8.89 1.34 1.83
CA LEU A 66 -9.10 -0.04 2.24
C LEU A 66 -10.31 -0.21 3.15
N ARG A 67 -10.47 0.68 4.14
CA ARG A 67 -11.59 0.65 5.10
C ARG A 67 -12.94 0.98 4.46
N LEU A 68 -12.96 1.75 3.37
CA LEU A 68 -14.18 1.99 2.60
C LEU A 68 -14.69 0.73 1.89
N LYS A 69 -13.80 -0.19 1.49
CA LYS A 69 -14.17 -1.41 0.77
C LYS A 69 -14.25 -2.64 1.67
N TYR A 70 -13.40 -2.74 2.68
CA TYR A 70 -13.27 -3.91 3.55
C TYR A 70 -13.52 -3.53 5.02
N PRO A 71 -14.37 -4.27 5.75
CA PRO A 71 -14.68 -4.01 7.16
C PRO A 71 -13.53 -4.47 8.07
N LEU A 72 -12.44 -3.70 8.11
CA LEU A 72 -11.25 -3.93 8.94
C LEU A 72 -11.43 -3.36 10.35
N ILE A 73 -12.53 -3.71 11.02
CA ILE A 73 -12.95 -3.10 12.29
C ILE A 73 -12.04 -3.56 13.45
N GLY A 74 -11.71 -2.64 14.36
CA GLY A 74 -11.07 -2.96 15.65
C GLY A 74 -9.56 -3.25 15.63
N ALA A 75 -8.94 -3.43 14.45
CA ALA A 75 -7.50 -3.62 14.33
C ALA A 75 -6.83 -2.50 13.51
N PRO A 76 -5.64 -2.02 13.91
CA PRO A 76 -4.86 -1.11 13.09
C PRO A 76 -4.30 -1.85 11.86
N ILE A 77 -4.29 -1.18 10.71
CA ILE A 77 -3.59 -1.70 9.52
C ILE A 77 -2.09 -1.44 9.69
N ARG A 78 -1.28 -2.49 9.58
CA ARG A 78 0.19 -2.36 9.58
C ARG A 78 0.70 -2.31 8.15
N TRP A 79 1.68 -1.45 7.90
CA TRP A 79 2.32 -1.31 6.60
C TRP A 79 3.73 -1.89 6.64
N LYS A 80 4.03 -2.82 5.73
CA LYS A 80 5.39 -3.31 5.48
C LYS A 80 5.84 -2.81 4.11
N ILE A 81 6.64 -1.75 4.09
CA ILE A 81 7.13 -1.15 2.85
C ILE A 81 8.50 -1.75 2.54
N ILE A 82 8.64 -2.34 1.35
CA ILE A 82 9.90 -2.91 0.88
C ILE A 82 10.35 -2.21 -0.39
N ARG A 83 11.66 -1.96 -0.52
CA ARG A 83 12.23 -1.48 -1.77
C ARG A 83 12.08 -2.54 -2.86
N SER A 84 11.68 -2.12 -4.05
CA SER A 84 11.66 -2.98 -5.22
C SER A 84 13.10 -3.21 -5.69
N SER A 85 13.56 -4.46 -5.73
CA SER A 85 14.85 -4.82 -6.33
C SER A 85 14.92 -4.40 -7.80
N SER A 86 13.80 -4.48 -8.53
CA SER A 86 13.71 -4.11 -9.95
C SER A 86 13.86 -2.61 -10.23
N ALA A 87 14.05 -1.76 -9.20
CA ALA A 87 14.30 -0.33 -9.37
C ALA A 87 15.80 0.03 -9.42
N VAL A 88 16.70 -0.97 -9.35
CA VAL A 88 18.17 -0.78 -9.45
C VAL A 88 18.72 -1.14 -10.84
N ASP A 89 17.95 -1.82 -11.70
CA ASP A 89 18.45 -2.35 -12.98
C ASP A 89 17.89 -1.66 -14.24
N LYS A 90 17.80 -0.33 -14.26
CA LYS A 90 17.69 0.41 -15.52
C LYS A 90 18.21 1.83 -15.45
#